data_AF-A0A6P5PQ74-F1
#
_entry.id   AF-A0A6P5PQ74-F1
#
_cell.length_a   1.000
_cell.length_b   1.000
_cell.length_c   1.000
_cell.angle_alpha   90.00
_cell.angle_beta   90.00
_cell.angle_gamma   90.00
#
_symmetry.space_group_name_H-M   'P 1'
#
loop_
_entity.id
_entity.type
_entity.pdbx_description
1 polymer ?
#
loop_
_entity_poly.entity_id
_entity_poly.type
_entity_poly.pdbx_seq_one_letter_code
_entity_poly.pdbx_strand_id
1 'polypeptide(L)'
;MRRLVSELYVRDNCHPFKATVLVWVQLPMWVFISVALRNLSTGATRSDGISVQEQLAAGGTLWFPDLTAMDSTWILPVSVGVVNLLIVEIFALQKIGTSRFQMYVTNFVRAVSVLMIPVAATVPSALVLYWLCSSLMGLTQNLLLRSPGFRQLCRIPPSKSDSETPYRDLAAAFCAKFLSRKR
;
A
#
# COMPACT_ATOMS: atom_id res chain seq x y z
N MET A 1 -12.23 25.38 -20.58
CA MET A 1 -12.12 24.06 -19.93
C MET A 1 -12.16 24.09 -18.40
N ARG A 2 -11.28 24.82 -17.68
CA ARG A 2 -11.26 24.80 -16.19
C ARG A 2 -12.58 25.18 -15.50
N ARG A 3 -13.35 26.13 -16.07
CA ARG A 3 -14.67 26.53 -15.54
C ARG A 3 -15.73 25.42 -15.64
N LEU A 4 -15.81 24.74 -16.79
CA LEU A 4 -16.73 23.61 -17.01
C LEU A 4 -16.46 22.45 -16.04
N VAL A 5 -15.18 22.15 -15.77
CA VAL A 5 -14.79 21.11 -14.80
C VAL A 5 -15.19 21.50 -13.37
N SER A 6 -15.01 22.78 -13.01
CA SER A 6 -15.41 23.28 -11.69
C SER A 6 -16.93 23.22 -11.48
N GLU A 7 -17.72 23.53 -12.51
CA GLU A 7 -19.18 23.45 -12.42
C GLU A 7 -19.68 22.00 -12.29
N LEU A 8 -19.04 21.04 -12.98
CA LEU A 8 -19.31 19.62 -12.75
C LEU A 8 -18.98 19.20 -11.30
N TYR A 9 -17.86 19.66 -10.75
CA TYR A 9 -17.51 19.32 -9.36
C TYR A 9 -18.49 19.88 -8.33
N VAL A 10 -19.02 21.08 -8.55
CA VAL A 10 -20.03 21.69 -7.68
C VAL A 10 -21.37 20.96 -7.83
N ARG A 11 -21.80 20.67 -9.07
CA ARG A 11 -23.07 19.98 -9.34
C ARG A 11 -23.10 18.56 -8.76
N ASP A 12 -22.02 17.81 -8.97
CA ASP A 12 -21.93 16.41 -8.54
C ASP A 12 -21.32 16.28 -7.12
N ASN A 13 -21.06 17.40 -6.43
CA ASN A 13 -20.47 17.49 -5.09
C ASN A 13 -19.16 16.67 -4.91
N CYS A 14 -18.43 16.51 -6.00
CA CYS A 14 -17.21 15.70 -6.12
C CYS A 14 -15.97 16.60 -5.97
N HIS A 15 -15.83 17.27 -4.83
CA HIS A 15 -14.65 18.10 -4.59
C HIS A 15 -13.38 17.24 -4.57
N PRO A 16 -12.32 17.62 -5.31
CA PRO A 16 -11.05 16.87 -5.34
C PRO A 16 -10.42 16.74 -3.95
N PHE A 17 -10.75 17.66 -3.02
CA PHE A 17 -10.33 17.57 -1.64
C PHE A 17 -10.81 16.29 -0.95
N LYS A 18 -12.06 15.86 -1.20
CA LYS A 18 -12.62 14.61 -0.63
C LYS A 18 -11.82 13.38 -1.05
N ALA A 19 -11.29 13.38 -2.28
CA ALA A 19 -10.41 12.31 -2.76
C ALA A 19 -9.03 12.31 -2.06
N THR A 20 -8.57 13.47 -1.59
CA THR A 20 -7.30 13.60 -0.86
C THR A 20 -7.41 13.34 0.64
N VAL A 21 -8.61 13.44 1.24
CA VAL A 21 -8.82 13.27 2.69
C VAL A 21 -8.24 11.94 3.20
N LEU A 22 -8.41 10.85 2.44
CA LEU A 22 -7.87 9.55 2.83
C LEU A 22 -6.36 9.58 3.01
N VAL A 23 -5.64 10.28 2.12
CA VAL A 23 -4.17 10.42 2.21
C VAL A 23 -3.78 11.22 3.46
N TRP A 24 -4.54 12.28 3.77
CA TRP A 24 -4.29 13.12 4.94
C TRP A 24 -4.55 12.42 6.27
N VAL A 25 -5.44 11.45 6.31
CA VAL A 25 -5.68 10.65 7.53
C VAL A 25 -4.71 9.47 7.61
N GLN A 26 -4.44 8.82 6.48
CA GLN A 26 -3.59 7.62 6.43
C GLN A 26 -2.12 7.94 6.75
N LEU A 27 -1.57 9.03 6.23
CA LEU A 27 -0.15 9.36 6.43
C LEU A 27 0.21 9.64 7.90
N PRO A 28 -0.52 10.49 8.64
CA PRO A 28 -0.25 10.71 10.06
C PRO A 28 -0.40 9.43 10.89
N MET A 29 -1.46 8.66 10.66
CA MET A 29 -1.68 7.39 11.35
C MET A 29 -0.52 6.42 11.12
N TRP A 30 -0.03 6.33 9.87
CA TRP A 30 1.13 5.51 9.54
C TRP A 30 2.40 5.95 10.27
N VAL A 31 2.64 7.25 10.37
CA VAL A 31 3.79 7.80 11.12
C VAL A 31 3.66 7.51 12.61
N PHE A 32 2.50 7.79 13.22
CA PHE A 32 2.29 7.57 14.64
C PHE A 32 2.45 6.12 15.04
N ILE A 33 1.86 5.19 14.27
CA ILE A 33 1.99 3.76 14.54
C ILE A 33 3.45 3.30 14.34
N SER A 34 4.13 3.82 13.32
CA SER A 34 5.53 3.48 13.08
C SER A 34 6.45 3.91 14.24
N VAL A 35 6.25 5.13 14.74
CA VAL A 35 7.00 5.65 15.91
C VAL A 35 6.64 4.89 17.18
N ALA A 36 5.36 4.61 17.40
CA ALA A 36 4.90 3.84 18.55
C ALA A 36 5.50 2.43 18.57
N LEU A 37 5.44 1.70 17.45
CA LEU A 37 6.04 0.37 17.33
C LEU A 37 7.55 0.40 17.52
N ARG A 38 8.24 1.41 16.97
CA ARG A 38 9.66 1.59 17.21
C ARG A 38 9.95 1.77 18.70
N ASN A 39 9.24 2.68 19.37
CA ASN A 39 9.44 2.94 20.80
C ASN A 39 9.11 1.72 21.68
N LEU A 40 8.10 0.94 21.32
CA LEU A 40 7.74 -0.32 21.99
C LEU A 40 8.83 -1.37 21.81
N SER A 41 9.37 -1.51 20.60
CA SER A 41 10.43 -2.49 20.30
C SER A 41 11.80 -2.12 20.89
N THR A 42 12.11 -0.84 21.04
CA THR A 42 13.38 -0.37 21.63
C THR A 42 13.32 -0.21 23.15
N GLY A 43 12.20 -0.58 23.80
CA GLY A 43 12.04 -0.50 25.25
C GLY A 43 11.96 0.92 25.81
N ALA A 44 11.65 1.92 24.98
CA ALA A 44 11.58 3.33 25.41
C ALA A 44 10.37 3.62 26.30
N THR A 45 9.29 2.84 26.15
CA THR A 45 8.12 2.88 27.03
C THR A 45 8.37 1.99 28.25
N ARG A 46 9.05 2.55 29.25
CA ARG A 46 9.25 1.90 30.56
C ARG A 46 7.97 2.01 31.37
N SER A 47 6.99 1.16 31.07
CA SER A 47 5.78 0.99 31.90
C SER A 47 6.08 -0.04 32.99
N ASP A 48 5.73 0.26 34.25
CA ASP A 48 5.98 -0.56 35.47
C ASP A 48 5.22 -1.91 35.54
N GLY A 49 4.91 -2.52 34.39
CA GLY A 49 4.34 -3.87 34.26
C GLY A 49 5.03 -4.63 33.14
N ILE A 50 4.80 -5.95 33.06
CA ILE A 50 5.39 -6.91 32.08
C ILE A 50 5.75 -6.18 30.79
N SER A 51 7.04 -6.04 30.53
CA SER A 51 7.51 -5.16 29.46
C SER A 51 6.85 -5.57 28.15
N VAL A 52 6.16 -4.64 27.49
CA VAL A 52 5.50 -4.91 26.20
C VAL A 52 6.52 -5.46 25.19
N GLN A 53 7.79 -5.11 25.37
CA GLN A 53 8.93 -5.68 24.67
C GLN A 53 9.05 -7.20 24.85
N GLU A 54 8.95 -7.74 26.07
CA GLU A 54 9.00 -9.19 26.31
C GLU A 54 7.79 -9.91 25.68
N GLN A 55 6.61 -9.29 25.69
CA GLN A 55 5.44 -9.86 24.99
C GLN A 55 5.60 -9.84 23.47
N LEU A 56 6.21 -8.80 22.89
CA LEU A 56 6.57 -8.77 21.47
C LEU A 56 7.69 -9.77 21.15
N ALA A 57 8.63 -9.99 22.06
CA ALA A 57 9.72 -10.93 21.89
C ALA A 57 9.27 -12.40 22.02
N ALA A 58 8.21 -12.67 22.77
CA ALA A 58 7.61 -13.99 22.92
C ALA A 58 6.44 -14.26 21.93
N GLY A 59 5.90 -13.22 21.31
CA GLY A 59 4.69 -13.25 20.48
C GLY A 59 4.89 -13.61 19.00
N GLY A 60 6.02 -14.21 18.61
CA GLY A 60 6.29 -14.66 17.25
C GLY A 60 5.38 -15.81 16.79
N THR A 61 4.85 -15.75 15.55
CA THR A 61 3.79 -16.68 15.11
C THR A 61 4.12 -17.57 13.91
N LEU A 62 5.26 -17.40 13.20
CA LEU A 62 5.58 -18.22 12.03
C LEU A 62 7.08 -18.58 11.89
N TRP A 63 7.94 -17.64 11.50
CA TRP A 63 9.40 -17.87 11.31
C TRP A 63 10.29 -16.83 12.02
N PHE A 64 9.66 -15.84 12.66
CA PHE A 64 10.28 -14.82 13.50
C PHE A 64 9.78 -15.05 14.94
N PRO A 65 10.53 -15.76 15.78
CA PRO A 65 10.14 -15.97 17.17
C PRO A 65 10.14 -14.66 17.97
N ASP A 66 10.98 -13.69 17.58
CA ASP A 66 11.12 -12.38 18.24
C ASP A 66 10.76 -11.24 17.28
N LEU A 67 9.71 -10.46 17.61
CA LEU A 67 9.29 -9.29 16.82
C LEU A 67 10.14 -8.03 17.10
N THR A 68 10.96 -8.04 18.15
CA THR A 68 11.81 -6.91 18.57
C THR A 68 13.19 -6.96 17.91
N ALA A 69 13.66 -8.15 17.54
CA ALA A 69 14.89 -8.34 16.79
C ALA A 69 14.75 -7.92 15.32
N MET A 70 15.90 -7.62 14.68
CA MET A 70 15.99 -7.44 13.24
C MET A 70 15.77 -8.80 12.55
N ASP A 71 15.00 -8.84 11.46
CA ASP A 71 14.74 -10.07 10.73
C ASP A 71 16.00 -10.55 9.99
N SER A 72 16.73 -11.47 10.60
CA SER A 72 17.94 -12.07 10.02
C SER A 72 17.64 -12.93 8.79
N THR A 73 16.38 -13.31 8.55
CA THR A 73 15.99 -14.15 7.40
C THR A 73 15.81 -13.36 6.11
N TRP A 74 15.77 -12.02 6.16
CA TRP A 74 15.47 -11.13 5.03
C TRP A 74 14.12 -11.37 4.35
N ILE A 75 13.31 -12.32 4.84
CA ILE A 75 12.03 -12.70 4.24
C ILE A 75 11.02 -11.56 4.41
N LEU A 76 10.91 -10.95 5.59
CA LEU A 76 9.99 -9.84 5.82
C LEU A 76 10.34 -8.59 4.99
N PRO A 77 11.59 -8.07 5.01
CA PRO A 77 11.97 -6.92 4.19
C PRO A 77 11.73 -7.13 2.69
N VAL A 78 12.05 -8.33 2.17
CA VAL A 78 11.81 -8.68 0.78
C VAL A 78 10.31 -8.74 0.48
N SER A 79 9.51 -9.34 1.36
CA SER A 79 8.06 -9.42 1.18
C SER A 79 7.41 -8.03 1.10
N VAL A 80 7.83 -7.09 1.94
CA VAL A 80 7.36 -5.69 1.90
C VAL A 80 7.74 -5.04 0.56
N GLY A 81 8.98 -5.21 0.12
CA GLY A 81 9.44 -4.71 -1.19
C GLY A 81 8.62 -5.26 -2.35
N VAL A 82 8.35 -6.57 -2.35
CA VAL A 82 7.55 -7.25 -3.37
C VAL A 82 6.10 -6.75 -3.36
N VAL A 83 5.46 -6.66 -2.20
CA VAL A 83 4.08 -6.16 -2.08
C VAL A 83 3.99 -4.70 -2.53
N ASN A 84 4.92 -3.84 -2.11
CA ASN A 84 4.95 -2.44 -2.54
C ASN A 84 5.16 -2.32 -4.06
N LEU A 85 6.05 -3.13 -4.64
CA LEU A 85 6.25 -3.18 -6.08
C LEU A 85 4.99 -3.62 -6.82
N LEU A 86 4.29 -4.64 -6.33
CA LEU A 86 3.02 -5.10 -6.89
C LEU A 86 1.96 -4.00 -6.85
N ILE A 87 1.84 -3.26 -5.75
CA ILE A 87 0.93 -2.12 -5.62
C ILE A 87 1.23 -1.09 -6.71
N VAL A 88 2.49 -0.68 -6.85
CA VAL A 88 2.92 0.29 -7.86
C VAL A 88 2.59 -0.20 -9.27
N GLU A 89 2.76 -1.49 -9.53
CA GLU A 89 2.49 -2.11 -10.82
C GLU A 89 1.01 -2.13 -11.15
N ILE A 90 0.16 -2.47 -10.18
CA ILE A 90 -1.29 -2.46 -10.33
C ILE A 90 -1.77 -1.03 -10.61
N PHE A 91 -1.28 -0.04 -9.86
CA PHE A 91 -1.59 1.38 -10.10
C PHE A 91 -1.08 1.88 -11.45
N ALA A 92 0.09 1.42 -11.89
CA ALA A 92 0.66 1.79 -13.19
C ALA A 92 -0.17 1.23 -14.35
N LEU A 93 -0.66 -0.01 -14.23
CA LEU A 93 -1.51 -0.65 -15.23
C LEU A 93 -2.90 0.00 -15.32
N GLN A 94 -3.38 0.63 -14.24
CA GLN A 94 -4.67 1.31 -14.22
C GLN A 94 -4.68 2.67 -14.95
N LYS A 95 -3.52 3.28 -15.20
CA LYS A 95 -3.46 4.60 -15.85
C LYS A 95 -3.56 4.49 -17.37
N ILE A 96 -4.77 4.68 -17.89
CA ILE A 96 -5.03 4.80 -19.34
C ILE A 96 -4.60 6.21 -19.78
N GLY A 97 -3.53 6.30 -20.60
CA GLY A 97 -3.00 7.57 -21.13
C GLY A 97 -2.02 8.29 -20.20
N THR A 98 -0.90 7.63 -19.86
CA THR A 98 0.12 8.21 -18.95
C THR A 98 0.89 9.36 -19.59
N SER A 99 0.87 10.52 -18.93
CA SER A 99 1.79 11.63 -19.25
C SER A 99 3.24 11.24 -18.91
N ARG A 100 4.24 11.80 -19.62
CA ARG A 100 5.67 11.57 -19.36
C ARG A 100 6.03 11.81 -17.89
N PHE A 101 5.44 12.84 -17.27
CA PHE A 101 5.61 13.12 -15.84
C PHE A 101 5.13 11.95 -14.95
N GLN A 102 3.97 11.38 -15.25
CA GLN A 102 3.44 10.24 -14.48
C GLN A 102 4.30 8.99 -14.63
N MET A 103 4.89 8.77 -15.81
CA MET A 103 5.83 7.69 -16.05
C MET A 103 7.09 7.84 -15.19
N TYR A 104 7.65 9.05 -15.11
CA TYR A 104 8.78 9.35 -14.22
C TYR A 104 8.41 9.14 -12.75
N VAL A 105 7.25 9.63 -12.32
CA VAL A 105 6.77 9.43 -10.94
C VAL A 105 6.62 7.94 -10.62
N THR A 106 5.98 7.16 -11.49
CA THR A 106 5.84 5.72 -11.27
C THR A 106 7.19 5.02 -11.20
N ASN A 107 8.16 5.37 -12.07
CA ASN A 107 9.49 4.78 -12.03
C ASN A 107 10.27 5.17 -10.76
N PHE A 108 10.09 6.41 -10.29
CA PHE A 108 10.65 6.87 -9.03
C PHE A 108 10.07 6.08 -7.84
N VAL A 109 8.75 5.88 -7.78
CA VAL A 109 8.11 5.11 -6.69
C VAL A 109 8.55 3.63 -6.72
N ARG A 110 8.81 3.05 -7.90
CA ARG A 110 9.44 1.72 -8.01
C ARG A 110 10.82 1.70 -7.37
N ALA A 111 11.67 2.67 -7.70
CA ALA A 111 13.00 2.77 -7.11
C ALA A 111 12.92 2.91 -5.58
N VAL A 112 12.00 3.74 -5.07
CA VAL A 112 11.75 3.88 -3.62
C VAL A 112 11.30 2.56 -2.99
N SER A 113 10.46 1.78 -3.67
CA SER A 113 10.00 0.48 -3.16
C SER A 113 11.14 -0.54 -3.02
N VAL A 114 12.11 -0.51 -3.96
CA VAL A 114 13.32 -1.34 -3.87
C VAL A 114 14.26 -0.82 -2.79
N LEU A 115 14.43 0.50 -2.67
CA LEU A 115 15.24 1.13 -1.62
C LEU A 115 14.66 0.94 -0.21
N MET A 116 13.35 0.70 -0.10
CA MET A 116 12.71 0.40 1.17
C MET A 116 13.09 -0.99 1.73
N ILE A 117 13.62 -1.90 0.91
CA ILE A 117 14.05 -3.23 1.35
C ILE A 117 15.22 -3.16 2.35
N PRO A 118 16.36 -2.50 2.03
CA PRO A 118 17.45 -2.37 3.00
C PRO A 118 17.06 -1.54 4.23
N VAL A 119 16.18 -0.54 4.07
CA VAL A 119 15.66 0.23 5.21
C VAL A 119 14.83 -0.68 6.13
N ALA A 120 13.95 -1.49 5.55
CA ALA A 120 13.16 -2.48 6.29
C ALA A 120 14.05 -3.52 7.01
N ALA A 121 15.21 -3.87 6.45
CA ALA A 121 16.16 -4.77 7.09
C ALA A 121 16.86 -4.16 8.33
N THR A 122 16.92 -2.83 8.43
CA THR A 122 17.55 -2.12 9.57
C THR A 122 16.59 -1.81 10.72
N VAL A 123 15.30 -2.05 10.55
CA VAL A 123 14.28 -1.73 11.55
C VAL A 123 13.72 -3.01 12.20
N PRO A 124 13.12 -2.89 13.41
CA PRO A 124 12.55 -4.04 14.11
C PRO A 124 11.47 -4.76 13.30
N SER A 125 11.43 -6.10 13.42
CA SER A 125 10.52 -6.95 12.64
C SER A 125 9.03 -6.57 12.82
N ALA A 126 8.63 -6.12 14.01
CA ALA A 126 7.29 -5.59 14.28
C ALA A 126 6.89 -4.45 13.35
N LEU A 127 7.83 -3.54 13.05
CA LEU A 127 7.58 -2.39 12.18
C LEU A 127 7.44 -2.84 10.72
N VAL A 128 8.28 -3.78 10.28
CA VAL A 128 8.22 -4.36 8.94
C VAL A 128 6.91 -5.12 8.71
N LEU A 129 6.46 -5.89 9.71
CA LEU A 129 5.17 -6.57 9.71
C LEU A 129 4.01 -5.58 9.61
N TYR A 130 4.05 -4.50 10.36
CA TYR A 130 3.05 -3.43 10.27
C TYR A 130 3.02 -2.82 8.85
N TRP A 131 4.19 -2.52 8.28
CA TRP A 131 4.28 -2.02 6.91
C TRP A 131 3.72 -3.03 5.89
N LEU A 132 4.03 -4.32 6.04
CA LEU A 132 3.50 -5.38 5.20
C LEU A 132 1.97 -5.46 5.26
N CYS A 133 1.42 -5.54 6.46
CA CYS A 133 -0.02 -5.60 6.69
C CYS A 133 -0.71 -4.33 6.18
N SER A 134 -0.15 -3.15 6.42
CA SER A 134 -0.72 -1.90 5.93
C SER A 134 -0.77 -1.85 4.40
N SER A 135 0.30 -2.27 3.73
CA SER A 135 0.35 -2.35 2.26
C SER A 135 -0.63 -3.40 1.72
N LEU A 136 -0.74 -4.58 2.34
CA LEU A 136 -1.71 -5.61 1.97
C LEU A 136 -3.16 -5.16 2.14
N MET A 137 -3.47 -4.47 3.25
CA MET A 137 -4.80 -3.93 3.49
C MET A 137 -5.16 -2.84 2.46
N GLY A 138 -4.22 -1.94 2.14
CA GLY A 138 -4.41 -0.93 1.10
C GLY A 138 -4.62 -1.53 -0.29
N LEU A 139 -3.85 -2.58 -0.62
CA LEU A 139 -4.03 -3.35 -1.84
C LEU A 139 -5.40 -4.03 -1.88
N THR A 140 -5.78 -4.70 -0.79
CA THR A 140 -7.06 -5.39 -0.66
C THR A 140 -8.22 -4.41 -0.81
N GLN A 141 -8.16 -3.25 -0.16
CA GLN A 141 -9.16 -2.19 -0.31
C GLN A 141 -9.27 -1.73 -1.77
N ASN A 142 -8.15 -1.53 -2.46
CA ASN A 142 -8.14 -1.18 -3.89
C ASN A 142 -8.76 -2.26 -4.77
N LEU A 143 -8.42 -3.53 -4.52
CA LEU A 143 -8.95 -4.67 -5.27
C LEU A 143 -10.45 -4.88 -4.99
N LEU A 144 -10.90 -4.74 -3.75
CA LEU A 144 -12.30 -4.84 -3.35
C LEU A 144 -13.13 -3.74 -3.99
N LEU A 145 -12.66 -2.49 -3.92
CA LEU A 145 -13.30 -1.35 -4.59
C LEU A 145 -13.28 -1.48 -6.11
N ARG A 146 -12.58 -2.47 -6.69
CA ARG A 146 -12.63 -2.78 -8.13
C ARG A 146 -13.58 -3.92 -8.46
N SER A 147 -13.90 -4.78 -7.49
CA SER A 147 -14.81 -5.90 -7.71
C SER A 147 -16.22 -5.40 -8.05
N PRO A 148 -16.82 -5.84 -9.17
CA PRO A 148 -18.16 -5.40 -9.56
C PRO A 148 -19.21 -5.82 -8.51
N GLY A 149 -19.04 -6.98 -7.87
CA GLY A 149 -19.92 -7.45 -6.80
C GLY A 149 -19.86 -6.56 -5.55
N PHE A 150 -18.67 -6.09 -5.16
CA PHE A 150 -18.54 -5.19 -4.01
C PHE A 150 -19.06 -3.78 -4.33
N ARG A 151 -18.84 -3.29 -5.56
CA ARG A 151 -19.44 -2.02 -6.02
C ARG A 151 -20.96 -2.08 -6.02
N GLN A 152 -21.53 -3.18 -6.49
CA GLN A 152 -22.97 -3.39 -6.50
C GLN A 152 -23.53 -3.47 -5.08
N LEU A 153 -22.83 -4.15 -4.17
CA LEU A 153 -23.17 -4.19 -2.75
C LEU A 153 -23.15 -2.79 -2.11
N CYS A 154 -22.15 -1.98 -2.44
CA CYS A 154 -22.02 -0.59 -1.99
C CYS A 154 -22.87 0.41 -2.79
N ARG A 155 -23.72 -0.05 -3.73
CA ARG A 155 -24.55 0.80 -4.62
C ARG A 155 -23.77 1.88 -5.38
N ILE A 156 -22.53 1.60 -5.74
CA ILE A 156 -21.69 2.50 -6.53
C ILE A 156 -22.11 2.36 -8.00
N PRO A 157 -22.52 3.44 -8.70
CA PRO A 157 -22.95 3.37 -10.09
C PRO A 157 -21.78 2.95 -11.00
N PRO A 158 -22.01 2.10 -12.01
CA PRO A 158 -20.99 1.70 -12.96
C PRO A 158 -20.53 2.90 -13.78
N SER A 159 -19.21 3.13 -13.82
CA SER A 159 -18.61 4.15 -14.67
C SER A 159 -18.39 3.60 -16.08
N LYS A 160 -18.47 4.44 -17.11
CA LYS A 160 -18.14 4.06 -18.51
C LYS A 160 -16.71 3.55 -18.68
N SER A 161 -15.84 3.79 -17.69
CA SER A 161 -14.46 3.33 -17.68
C SER A 161 -14.27 1.97 -16.98
N ASP A 162 -15.32 1.39 -16.41
CA ASP A 162 -15.26 0.12 -15.70
C ASP A 162 -15.44 -1.04 -16.66
N SER A 163 -14.45 -1.95 -16.68
CA SER A 163 -14.56 -3.20 -17.41
C SER A 163 -15.39 -4.22 -16.66
N GLU A 164 -16.14 -5.05 -17.39
CA GLU A 164 -16.95 -6.15 -16.84
C GLU A 164 -16.09 -7.24 -16.17
N THR A 165 -14.79 -7.35 -16.51
CA THR A 165 -13.88 -8.35 -15.91
C THR A 165 -12.57 -7.75 -15.38
N PRO A 166 -12.61 -6.95 -14.30
CA PRO A 166 -11.46 -6.16 -13.85
C PRO A 166 -10.23 -6.97 -13.48
N TYR A 167 -10.41 -8.17 -12.92
CA TYR A 167 -9.28 -9.04 -12.57
C TYR A 167 -8.65 -9.72 -13.79
N ARG A 168 -9.45 -10.10 -14.79
CA ARG A 168 -8.95 -10.71 -16.03
C ARG A 168 -8.18 -9.69 -16.85
N ASP A 169 -8.66 -8.45 -16.92
CA ASP A 169 -7.94 -7.37 -17.60
C ASP A 169 -6.64 -7.00 -16.91
N LEU A 170 -6.62 -7.03 -15.57
CA LEU A 170 -5.38 -6.82 -14.83
C LEU A 170 -4.37 -7.91 -15.13
N ALA A 171 -4.80 -9.17 -15.11
CA ALA A 171 -3.96 -10.32 -15.42
C ALA A 171 -3.48 -10.27 -16.88
N ALA A 172 -4.36 -9.94 -17.82
CA ALA A 172 -4.03 -9.80 -19.24
C ALA A 172 -3.05 -8.65 -19.47
N ALA A 173 -3.23 -7.50 -18.83
CA ALA A 173 -2.32 -6.36 -18.92
C ALA A 173 -0.95 -6.65 -18.27
N PHE A 174 -0.96 -7.39 -17.15
CA PHE A 174 0.26 -7.86 -16.49
C PHE A 174 1.03 -8.83 -17.40
N CYS A 175 0.35 -9.86 -17.91
CA CYS A 175 0.91 -10.81 -18.88
C CYS A 175 1.43 -10.07 -20.11
N ALA A 176 0.64 -9.20 -20.73
CA ALA A 176 1.06 -8.43 -21.90
C ALA A 176 2.33 -7.63 -21.60
N LYS A 177 2.43 -6.95 -20.46
CA LYS A 177 3.61 -6.14 -20.11
C LYS A 177 4.86 -6.98 -19.86
N PHE A 178 4.74 -8.12 -19.17
CA PHE A 178 5.89 -8.98 -18.85
C PHE A 178 6.29 -9.93 -19.98
N LEU A 179 5.34 -10.42 -20.79
CA LEU A 179 5.61 -11.28 -21.95
C LEU A 179 6.03 -10.48 -23.19
N SER A 180 5.47 -9.28 -23.42
CA SER A 180 5.87 -8.41 -24.55
C SER A 180 7.33 -7.96 -24.46
N ARG A 181 7.82 -7.74 -23.23
CA ARG A 181 9.22 -7.32 -23.00
C ARG A 181 10.26 -8.42 -23.28
N LYS A 182 9.81 -9.65 -23.56
CA LYS A 182 10.65 -10.82 -23.85
C LYS A 182 10.77 -11.11 -25.35
N ARG A 183 10.20 -10.28 -26.23
CA ARG A 183 10.28 -10.41 -27.69
C ARG A 183 11.01 -9.22 -28.32
#